data_AF-A0AAW9KE31-F1
#
_entry.id   AF-A0AAW9KE31-F1
#
_cell.length_a   1.000
_cell.length_b   1.000
_cell.length_c   1.000
_cell.angle_alpha   90.00
_cell.angle_beta   90.00
_cell.angle_gamma   90.00
#
_symmetry.space_group_name_H-M   'P 1'
#
loop_
_entity.id
_entity.type
_entity.pdbx_description
1 polymer ?
#
loop_
_entity_poly.entity_id
_entity_poly.type
_entity_poly.pdbx_seq_one_letter_code
_entity_poly.pdbx_strand_id
1 'polypeptide(L)'
;GILYNTSEINSELQVKKATDLAKEKGFEIISLGVNSSNDMSQGLANILQNVDVLYTPTDNLIASSMPLISEKAIEKGIPVIGAEKAHVDGGALAAEGIDYYNLGFQTGIMASEIIANGKNPKDMSVETLKETTLVIN
;
A
#
# COMPACT_ATOMS: atom_id res chain seq x y z
N GLY A 1 -10.13 2.28 -8.33
CA GLY A 1 -10.46 3.04 -7.11
C GLY A 1 -9.38 2.88 -6.07
N ILE A 2 -9.36 3.76 -5.06
CA ILE A 2 -8.44 3.72 -3.93
C ILE A 2 -9.23 3.93 -2.63
N LEU A 3 -9.14 2.97 -1.70
CA LEU A 3 -9.65 3.13 -0.34
C LEU A 3 -8.45 3.42 0.58
N TYR A 4 -8.53 4.44 1.43
CA TYR A 4 -7.39 4.85 2.27
C TYR A 4 -7.81 5.48 3.59
N ASN A 5 -6.93 5.45 4.57
CA ASN A 5 -7.12 6.09 5.86
C ASN A 5 -6.78 7.59 5.78
N THR A 6 -7.76 8.46 6.04
CA THR A 6 -7.54 9.92 6.04
C THR A 6 -6.77 10.41 7.26
N SER A 7 -6.53 9.55 8.24
CA SER A 7 -5.69 9.87 9.41
C SER A 7 -4.21 9.57 9.17
N GLU A 8 -3.84 9.05 8.00
CA GLU A 8 -2.48 8.64 7.64
C GLU A 8 -1.91 9.53 6.52
N ILE A 9 -1.01 10.44 6.87
CA ILE A 9 -0.37 11.38 5.91
C ILE A 9 0.35 10.64 4.78
N ASN A 10 0.95 9.47 5.08
CA ASN A 10 1.54 8.57 4.07
C ASN A 10 0.53 8.13 3.02
N SER A 11 -0.70 7.83 3.43
CA SER A 11 -1.78 7.39 2.56
C SER A 11 -2.26 8.53 1.66
N GLU A 12 -2.47 9.72 2.21
CA GLU A 12 -2.83 10.92 1.44
C GLU A 12 -1.80 11.24 0.34
N LEU A 13 -0.51 11.18 0.69
CA LEU A 13 0.57 11.43 -0.25
C LEU A 13 0.58 10.39 -1.39
N GLN A 14 0.36 9.12 -1.07
CA GLN A 14 0.30 8.05 -2.07
C GLN A 14 -0.93 8.19 -2.98
N VAL A 15 -2.10 8.50 -2.43
CA VAL A 15 -3.32 8.75 -3.21
C VAL A 15 -3.13 9.92 -4.17
N LYS A 16 -2.50 11.02 -3.71
CA LYS A 16 -2.19 12.17 -4.57
C LYS A 16 -1.27 11.76 -5.72
N LYS A 17 -0.16 11.06 -5.43
CA LYS A 17 0.78 10.59 -6.46
C LYS A 17 0.11 9.65 -7.46
N ALA A 18 -0.69 8.70 -6.98
CA ALA A 18 -1.44 7.79 -7.84
C ALA A 18 -2.45 8.53 -8.73
N THR A 19 -3.13 9.54 -8.19
CA THR A 19 -4.08 10.37 -8.94
C THR A 19 -3.38 11.19 -10.03
N ASP A 20 -2.23 11.78 -9.73
CA ASP A 20 -1.45 12.56 -10.70
C ASP A 20 -0.96 11.64 -11.85
N LEU A 21 -0.42 10.46 -11.53
CA LEU A 21 0.03 9.47 -12.51
C LEU A 21 -1.12 8.86 -13.33
N ALA A 22 -2.28 8.64 -12.70
CA ALA A 22 -3.45 8.08 -13.38
C ALA A 22 -3.94 9.00 -14.49
N LYS A 23 -3.97 10.33 -14.24
CA LYS A 23 -4.35 11.33 -15.25
C LYS A 23 -3.44 11.28 -16.47
N GLU A 24 -2.13 11.15 -16.27
CA GLU A 24 -1.16 11.04 -17.36
C GLU A 24 -1.36 9.76 -18.20
N LYS A 25 -1.85 8.70 -17.57
CA LYS A 25 -2.07 7.38 -18.19
C LYS A 25 -3.50 7.18 -18.71
N GLY A 26 -4.37 8.19 -18.59
CA GLY A 26 -5.77 8.10 -19.03
C GLY A 26 -6.67 7.27 -18.13
N PHE A 27 -6.28 7.04 -16.88
CA PHE A 27 -7.13 6.40 -15.86
C PHE A 27 -7.87 7.43 -15.01
N GLU A 28 -9.08 7.07 -14.59
CA GLU A 28 -9.83 7.79 -13.57
C GLU A 28 -9.61 7.15 -12.20
N ILE A 29 -9.32 7.98 -11.18
CA ILE A 29 -9.23 7.52 -9.80
C ILE A 29 -10.46 8.00 -9.03
N ILE A 30 -11.27 7.03 -8.61
CA ILE A 30 -12.26 7.22 -7.55
C ILE A 30 -11.57 6.87 -6.23
N SER A 31 -11.30 7.86 -5.40
CA SER A 31 -10.71 7.68 -4.07
C SER A 31 -11.76 7.87 -2.97
N LEU A 32 -11.77 6.99 -1.97
CA LEU A 32 -12.64 7.12 -0.80
C LEU A 32 -11.81 7.04 0.48
N GLY A 33 -11.98 8.06 1.32
CA GLY A 33 -11.34 8.14 2.62
C GLY A 33 -12.18 7.45 3.70
N VAL A 34 -11.52 6.69 4.58
CA VAL A 34 -12.09 6.07 5.78
C VAL A 34 -11.23 6.41 7.00
N ASN A 35 -11.74 6.29 8.22
CA ASN A 35 -10.93 6.50 9.43
C ASN A 35 -11.19 5.46 10.53
N SER A 36 -12.09 4.51 10.29
CA SER A 36 -12.44 3.44 11.22
C SER A 36 -12.81 2.16 10.48
N SER A 37 -12.80 1.03 11.19
CA SER A 37 -13.21 -0.27 10.63
C SER A 37 -14.69 -0.30 10.21
N ASN A 38 -15.55 0.48 10.88
CA ASN A 38 -16.96 0.61 10.51
C ASN A 38 -17.12 1.33 9.16
N ASP A 39 -16.42 2.45 8.98
CA ASP A 39 -16.43 3.19 7.72
C ASP A 39 -15.83 2.38 6.58
N MET A 40 -14.82 1.54 6.89
CA MET A 40 -14.19 0.67 5.91
C MET A 40 -15.19 -0.27 5.23
N SER A 41 -16.09 -0.90 5.99
CA SER A 41 -17.06 -1.85 5.41
C SER A 41 -18.06 -1.15 4.49
N GLN A 42 -18.57 0.02 4.90
CA GLN A 42 -19.50 0.82 4.09
C GLN A 42 -18.82 1.43 2.88
N GLY A 43 -17.61 1.96 3.07
CA GLY A 43 -16.84 2.58 2.02
C GLY A 43 -16.40 1.59 0.96
N LEU A 44 -15.99 0.39 1.38
CA LEU A 44 -15.69 -0.72 0.48
C LEU A 44 -16.91 -1.12 -0.37
N ALA A 45 -18.07 -1.29 0.26
CA ALA A 45 -19.31 -1.62 -0.45
C ALA A 45 -19.73 -0.54 -1.46
N ASN A 46 -19.43 0.72 -1.18
CA ASN A 46 -19.69 1.85 -2.08
C ASN A 46 -18.69 1.88 -3.25
N ILE A 47 -17.39 1.86 -2.96
CA ILE A 47 -16.35 2.04 -3.99
C ILE A 47 -16.36 0.89 -5.00
N LEU A 48 -16.62 -0.34 -4.56
CA LEU A 48 -16.68 -1.52 -5.42
C LEU A 48 -17.85 -1.49 -6.43
N GLN A 49 -18.80 -0.55 -6.32
CA GLN A 49 -19.85 -0.40 -7.34
C GLN A 49 -19.42 0.44 -8.54
N ASN A 50 -18.30 1.16 -8.41
CA ASN A 50 -17.94 2.26 -9.30
C ASN A 50 -16.57 2.07 -9.96
N VAL A 51 -15.90 0.93 -9.75
CA VAL A 51 -14.49 0.75 -10.16
C VAL A 51 -14.27 -0.61 -10.81
N ASP A 52 -13.38 -0.63 -11.81
CA ASP A 52 -12.96 -1.87 -12.48
C ASP A 52 -11.84 -2.61 -11.74
N VAL A 53 -11.06 -1.88 -10.93
CA VAL A 53 -9.93 -2.38 -10.14
C VAL A 53 -9.83 -1.59 -8.84
N LEU A 54 -9.45 -2.25 -7.75
CA LEU A 54 -9.14 -1.61 -6.48
C LEU A 54 -7.62 -1.62 -6.25
N TYR A 55 -7.04 -0.45 -5.97
CA TYR A 55 -5.66 -0.33 -5.52
C TYR A 55 -5.61 -0.03 -4.02
N THR A 56 -4.80 -0.77 -3.27
CA THR A 56 -4.58 -0.57 -1.83
C THR A 56 -3.17 -0.03 -1.56
N PRO A 57 -3.01 1.23 -1.12
CA PRO A 57 -1.71 1.83 -0.83
C PRO A 57 -1.09 1.24 0.44
N THR A 58 0.17 1.58 0.74
CA THR A 58 0.78 1.25 2.05
C THR A 58 0.10 2.08 3.14
N ASP A 59 -0.88 1.45 3.79
CA ASP A 59 -1.80 2.03 4.77
C ASP A 59 -2.15 0.97 5.81
N ASN A 60 -2.00 1.30 7.10
CA ASN A 60 -2.08 0.30 8.16
C ASN A 60 -3.51 -0.22 8.38
N LEU A 61 -4.51 0.66 8.27
CA LEU A 61 -5.92 0.28 8.40
C LEU A 61 -6.35 -0.60 7.23
N ILE A 62 -5.91 -0.28 6.01
CA ILE A 62 -6.20 -1.07 4.82
C ILE A 62 -5.50 -2.43 4.88
N ALA A 63 -4.20 -2.45 5.23
CA ALA A 63 -3.43 -3.69 5.33
C ALA A 63 -4.04 -4.69 6.33
N SER A 64 -4.45 -4.20 7.50
CA SER A 64 -5.13 -5.03 8.52
C SER A 64 -6.54 -5.47 8.11
N SER A 65 -7.16 -4.82 7.13
CA SER A 65 -8.50 -5.12 6.61
C SER A 65 -8.50 -5.94 5.31
N MET A 66 -7.33 -6.32 4.80
CA MET A 66 -7.19 -7.00 3.51
C MET A 66 -8.05 -8.27 3.34
N PRO A 67 -8.22 -9.16 4.35
CA PRO A 67 -9.09 -10.31 4.21
C PRO A 67 -10.54 -9.94 3.83
N LEU A 68 -11.12 -8.92 4.47
CA LEU A 68 -12.46 -8.44 4.14
C LEU A 68 -12.50 -7.78 2.75
N ILE A 69 -11.47 -6.98 2.44
CA ILE A 69 -11.35 -6.30 1.14
C ILE A 69 -11.32 -7.33 0.02
N SER A 70 -10.50 -8.36 0.15
CA SER A 70 -10.36 -9.45 -0.81
C SER A 70 -11.68 -10.20 -0.98
N GLU A 71 -12.30 -10.64 0.12
CA GLU A 71 -13.58 -11.37 0.08
C GLU A 71 -14.64 -10.60 -0.72
N LYS A 72 -14.84 -9.31 -0.40
CA LYS A 72 -15.86 -8.49 -1.06
C LYS A 72 -15.53 -8.10 -2.49
N ALA A 73 -14.25 -7.90 -2.80
CA ALA A 73 -13.83 -7.63 -4.17
C ALA A 73 -14.00 -8.87 -5.06
N ILE A 74 -13.67 -10.07 -4.54
CA ILE A 74 -13.87 -11.35 -5.23
C ILE A 74 -15.36 -11.62 -5.49
N GLU A 75 -16.25 -11.38 -4.51
CA GLU A 75 -17.71 -11.49 -4.69
C GLU A 75 -18.23 -10.62 -5.86
N LYS A 76 -17.53 -9.52 -6.17
CA LYS A 76 -17.85 -8.58 -7.24
C LYS A 76 -17.06 -8.81 -8.53
N GLY A 77 -16.12 -9.75 -8.54
CA GLY A 77 -15.22 -9.98 -9.68
C GLY A 77 -14.24 -8.83 -9.92
N ILE A 78 -13.95 -8.01 -8.90
CA ILE A 78 -13.05 -6.86 -9.00
C ILE A 78 -11.66 -7.27 -8.51
N PRO A 79 -10.61 -7.17 -9.35
CA PRO A 79 -9.25 -7.43 -8.91
C PRO A 79 -8.76 -6.37 -7.91
N VAL A 80 -7.97 -6.83 -6.94
CA VAL A 80 -7.29 -5.98 -5.95
C VAL A 80 -5.80 -5.99 -6.18
N ILE A 81 -5.19 -4.83 -6.39
CA ILE A 81 -3.74 -4.64 -6.52
C ILE A 81 -3.20 -3.97 -5.25
N GLY A 82 -2.29 -4.64 -4.57
CA GLY A 82 -1.68 -4.13 -3.34
C GLY A 82 -0.34 -3.42 -3.59
N ALA A 83 0.02 -2.52 -2.67
CA ALA A 83 1.34 -1.89 -2.63
C ALA A 83 2.46 -2.78 -2.05
N GLU A 84 2.13 -3.89 -1.39
CA GLU A 84 3.10 -4.73 -0.68
C GLU A 84 2.68 -6.21 -0.65
N LYS A 85 3.66 -7.09 -0.39
CA LYS A 85 3.44 -8.54 -0.31
C LYS A 85 2.36 -8.92 0.71
N ALA A 86 2.31 -8.23 1.86
CA ALA A 86 1.33 -8.52 2.90
C ALA A 86 -0.12 -8.38 2.41
N HIS A 87 -0.37 -7.52 1.41
CA HIS A 87 -1.69 -7.43 0.79
C HIS A 87 -2.03 -8.68 -0.03
N VAL A 88 -1.06 -9.25 -0.75
CA VAL A 88 -1.23 -10.50 -1.51
C VAL A 88 -1.48 -11.66 -0.54
N ASP A 89 -0.74 -11.71 0.56
CA ASP A 89 -0.96 -12.68 1.64
C ASP A 89 -2.36 -12.53 2.27
N GLY A 90 -2.90 -11.30 2.29
CA GLY A 90 -4.27 -10.98 2.70
C GLY A 90 -5.34 -11.15 1.61
N GLY A 91 -4.99 -11.65 0.42
CA GLY A 91 -5.93 -11.98 -0.66
C GLY A 91 -6.00 -10.98 -1.81
N ALA A 92 -5.09 -10.01 -1.91
CA ALA A 92 -4.94 -9.23 -3.15
C ALA A 92 -4.47 -10.14 -4.29
N LEU A 93 -4.85 -9.80 -5.53
CA LEU A 93 -4.47 -10.54 -6.72
C LEU A 93 -2.95 -10.45 -6.97
N ALA A 94 -2.39 -9.25 -6.86
CA ALA A 94 -0.98 -9.02 -7.09
C ALA A 94 -0.48 -7.78 -6.37
N ALA A 95 0.83 -7.71 -6.15
CA ALA A 95 1.54 -6.52 -5.72
C ALA A 95 2.93 -6.50 -6.38
N GLU A 96 3.37 -5.33 -6.82
CA GLU A 96 4.78 -5.09 -7.10
C GLU A 96 5.27 -4.06 -6.11
N GLY A 97 6.02 -4.52 -5.11
CA GLY A 97 6.18 -3.73 -3.90
C GLY A 97 7.37 -4.10 -3.06
N ILE A 98 7.40 -3.48 -1.89
CA ILE A 98 8.49 -3.62 -0.93
C ILE A 98 8.47 -5.02 -0.31
N ASP A 99 9.61 -5.69 -0.35
CA ASP A 99 9.89 -6.79 0.57
C ASP A 99 10.42 -6.22 1.89
N TYR A 100 9.56 -6.20 2.92
CA TYR A 100 9.91 -5.69 4.24
C TYR A 100 11.05 -6.47 4.91
N TYR A 101 11.28 -7.73 4.54
CA TYR A 101 12.44 -8.46 5.03
C TYR A 101 13.72 -7.82 4.51
N ASN A 102 13.80 -7.54 3.20
CA ASN A 102 14.95 -6.89 2.59
C ASN A 102 15.13 -5.46 3.08
N LEU A 103 14.03 -4.71 3.27
CA LEU A 103 14.08 -3.38 3.89
C LEU A 103 14.65 -3.45 5.31
N GLY A 104 14.21 -4.43 6.11
CA GLY A 104 14.70 -4.66 7.46
C GLY A 104 16.18 -5.05 7.48
N PHE A 105 16.61 -5.89 6.54
CA PHE A 105 18.02 -6.28 6.38
C PHE A 105 18.92 -5.09 6.03
N GLN A 106 18.52 -4.27 5.05
CA GLN A 106 19.20 -3.02 4.68
C GLN A 106 19.26 -2.05 5.87
N THR A 107 18.16 -1.90 6.61
CA THR A 107 18.10 -1.10 7.84
C THR A 107 19.09 -1.63 8.91
N GLY A 108 19.21 -2.95 9.05
CA GLY A 108 20.16 -3.60 9.96
C GLY A 108 21.62 -3.32 9.61
N ILE A 109 21.96 -3.28 8.31
CA ILE A 109 23.30 -2.88 7.85
C ILE A 109 23.59 -1.43 8.24
N MET A 110 22.64 -0.51 8.01
CA MET A 110 22.79 0.90 8.43
C MET A 110 22.98 1.03 9.95
N ALA A 111 22.23 0.25 10.74
CA ALA A 111 22.40 0.22 12.19
C ALA A 111 23.78 -0.31 12.60
N SER A 112 24.31 -1.33 11.92
CA SER A 112 25.66 -1.84 12.15
C SER A 112 26.73 -0.78 11.86
N GLU A 113 26.57 0.03 10.82
CA GLU A 113 27.49 1.13 10.50
C GLU A 113 27.53 2.21 11.61
N ILE A 114 26.40 2.45 12.27
CA ILE A 114 26.33 3.36 13.41
C ILE A 114 26.98 2.73 14.65
N ILE A 115 26.58 1.50 14.99
CA ILE A 115 26.95 0.86 16.26
C ILE A 115 28.41 0.37 16.25
N ALA A 116 28.83 -0.30 15.17
CA ALA A 116 30.17 -0.90 15.07
C ALA A 116 31.22 0.08 14.53
N ASN A 117 30.83 0.95 13.59
CA ASN A 117 31.76 1.84 12.88
C ASN A 117 31.64 3.32 13.30
N GLY A 118 30.74 3.64 14.23
CA GLY A 118 30.63 4.98 14.83
C GLY A 118 30.11 6.06 13.89
N LYS A 119 29.44 5.72 12.78
CA LYS A 119 28.85 6.73 11.88
C LYS A 119 27.78 7.54 12.58
N ASN A 120 27.73 8.84 12.29
CA ASN A 120 26.70 9.73 12.78
C ASN A 120 25.45 9.63 11.89
N PRO A 121 24.26 9.33 12.45
CA PRO A 121 23.02 9.24 11.67
C PRO A 121 22.71 10.50 10.86
N LYS A 122 23.15 11.68 11.31
CA LYS A 122 22.94 12.94 10.59
C LYS A 122 23.64 13.01 9.23
N ASP A 123 24.70 12.22 9.03
CA ASP A 123 25.50 12.21 7.81
C ASP A 123 25.12 11.07 6.86
N MET A 124 24.19 10.20 7.28
CA MET A 124 23.71 9.08 6.49
C MET A 124 22.47 9.49 5.69
N SER A 125 22.50 9.26 4.38
CA SER A 125 21.32 9.49 3.53
C SER A 125 20.21 8.49 3.87
N VAL A 126 18.96 8.95 3.85
CA VAL A 126 17.78 8.06 3.92
C VAL A 126 17.78 7.20 2.66
N GLU A 127 17.79 5.87 2.85
CA GLU A 127 17.77 4.94 1.72
C GLU A 127 16.34 4.54 1.35
N THR A 128 16.11 4.32 0.06
CA THR A 128 14.90 3.66 -0.45
C THR A 128 15.22 2.22 -0.82
N LEU A 129 14.19 1.38 -0.92
CA LEU A 129 14.37 0.04 -1.45
C LEU A 129 14.94 0.11 -2.88
N LYS A 130 15.95 -0.72 -3.16
CA LYS A 130 16.62 -0.73 -4.47
C LYS A 130 15.92 -1.60 -5.49
N GLU A 131 15.21 -2.64 -5.04
CA GLU A 131 14.55 -3.62 -5.89
C GLU A 131 13.15 -3.91 -5.36
N THR A 132 12.14 -3.82 -6.22
CA THR A 132 10.78 -4.29 -5.94
C THR A 132 10.62 -5.74 -6.35
N THR A 133 9.70 -6.45 -5.74
CA THR A 133 9.35 -7.83 -6.12
C THR A 133 7.90 -7.90 -6.54
N LEU A 134 7.63 -8.50 -7.71
CA LEU A 134 6.29 -8.86 -8.14
C LEU A 134 5.85 -10.15 -7.44
N VAL A 135 4.70 -10.09 -6.77
CA VAL A 135 4.05 -11.21 -6.10
C VAL A 135 2.62 -11.32 -6.63
N ILE A 136 2.18 -12.54 -6.94
CA ILE A 136 0.85 -12.86 -7.47
C ILE A 136 0.27 -13.98 -6.61
N ASN A 137 -1.03 -13.89 -6.27
CA ASN A 137 -1.80 -14.92 -5.58
C ASN A 137 -2.23 -16.04 -6.54
#